data_AF-A0A3G7U963-F1
#
_entry.id   AF-A0A3G7U963-F1
#
_cell.length_a   1.000
_cell.length_b   1.000
_cell.length_c   1.000
_cell.angle_alpha   90.00
_cell.angle_beta   90.00
_cell.angle_gamma   90.00
#
_symmetry.space_group_name_H-M   'P 1'
#
loop_
_entity.id
_entity.type
_entity.pdbx_description
1 polymer ?
#
loop_
_entity_poly.entity_id
_entity_poly.type
_entity_poly.pdbx_seq_one_letter_code
_entity_poly.pdbx_strand_id
1 'polypeptide(L)' 'MSLTKPNQQLRRDLRAIASNLEQSCIDLVKLAEKLSDPDAIALMGLVGTLYEEADRLVGYADEVKTGQISRSKPE' A
#
# COMPACT_ATOMS: atom_id res chain seq x y z
N MET A 1 -14.14 23.56 -1.19
CA MET A 1 -13.49 23.17 -2.45
C MET A 1 -13.87 21.73 -2.75
N SER A 2 -14.70 21.49 -3.77
CA SER A 2 -15.20 20.17 -4.11
C SER A 2 -14.06 19.28 -4.59
N LEU A 3 -13.91 18.10 -3.99
CA LEU A 3 -12.99 17.06 -4.46
C LEU A 3 -13.31 16.77 -5.93
N THR A 4 -12.44 17.21 -6.84
CA THR A 4 -12.56 16.89 -8.25
C THR A 4 -12.59 15.37 -8.41
N LYS A 5 -13.51 14.82 -9.22
CA LYS A 5 -13.63 13.37 -9.53
C LYS A 5 -12.29 12.59 -9.59
N PRO A 6 -11.20 13.10 -10.19
CA PRO A 6 -9.90 12.44 -10.17
C PRO A 6 -9.31 12.19 -8.78
N ASN A 7 -9.51 13.07 -7.79
CA ASN A 7 -9.03 12.86 -6.42
C ASN A 7 -9.79 11.74 -5.69
N GLN A 8 -11.08 11.58 -5.98
CA GLN A 8 -11.87 10.47 -5.43
C GLN A 8 -11.45 9.12 -6.03
N GLN A 9 -11.17 9.10 -7.33
CA GLN A 9 -10.67 7.91 -8.03
C GLN A 9 -9.27 7.54 -7.53
N LEU A 10 -8.36 8.52 -7.43
CA LEU A 10 -7.00 8.32 -6.94
C LEU A 10 -6.97 7.79 -5.51
N ARG A 11 -7.79 8.34 -4.61
CA ARG A 11 -7.93 7.83 -3.25
C ARG A 11 -8.43 6.37 -3.24
N ARG A 12 -9.39 6.05 -4.12
CA ARG A 12 -9.96 4.70 -4.21
C ARG A 12 -8.92 3.71 -4.74
N ASP A 13 -8.16 4.09 -5.76
CA ASP A 13 -7.10 3.27 -6.33
C ASP A 13 -5.95 3.07 -5.33
N LEU A 14 -5.50 4.11 -4.62
CA LEU A 14 -4.49 3.98 -3.57
C LEU A 14 -4.94 3.03 -2.46
N ARG A 15 -6.19 3.13 -2.02
CA ARG A 15 -6.74 2.23 -1.00
C ARG A 15 -6.88 0.80 -1.50
N ALA A 16 -7.26 0.61 -2.77
CA ALA A 16 -7.32 -0.71 -3.39
C ALA A 16 -5.92 -1.34 -3.52
N ILE A 17 -4.90 -0.56 -3.88
CA ILE A 17 -3.52 -1.03 -3.94
C ILE A 17 -3.03 -1.41 -2.53
N ALA A 18 -3.30 -0.59 -1.51
CA ALA A 18 -2.94 -0.90 -0.12
C ALA A 18 -3.57 -2.22 0.33
N SER A 19 -4.88 -2.42 0.12
CA SER A 19 -5.55 -3.68 0.47
C SER A 19 -5.04 -4.89 -0.32
N ASN A 20 -4.69 -4.72 -1.60
CA ASN A 20 -4.06 -5.78 -2.38
C ASN A 20 -2.65 -6.12 -1.85
N LEU A 21 -1.91 -5.12 -1.37
CA LEU A 21 -0.58 -5.29 -0.79
C LEU A 21 -0.66 -6.05 0.54
N GLU A 22 -1.61 -5.69 1.41
CA GLU A 22 -1.89 -6.41 2.66
C GLU A 22 -2.27 -7.87 2.41
N GLN A 23 -3.13 -8.13 1.42
CA GLN A 23 -3.51 -9.50 1.05
C GLN A 23 -2.31 -10.28 0.52
N SER A 24 -1.45 -9.65 -0.29
CA SER A 24 -0.22 -10.24 -0.79
C SER A 24 0.76 -10.56 0.34
N CYS A 25 0.88 -9.71 1.36
CA CYS A 25 1.63 -9.99 2.59
C CYS A 25 1.13 -11.23 3.30
N ILE A 26 -0.18 -11.35 3.50
CA ILE A 26 -0.79 -12.49 4.18
C ILE A 26 -0.52 -13.79 3.42
N ASP A 27 -0.63 -13.76 2.09
CA ASP A 27 -0.38 -14.93 1.26
C ASP A 27 1.11 -15.29 1.23
N LEU A 28 2.01 -14.29 1.27
CA LEU A 28 3.44 -14.52 1.48
C LEU A 28 3.70 -15.18 2.83
N VAL A 29 3.15 -14.67 3.95
CA VAL A 29 3.32 -15.32 5.28
C VAL A 29 2.88 -16.78 5.25
N LYS A 30 1.73 -17.10 4.64
CA LYS A 30 1.26 -18.49 4.51
C LYS A 30 2.17 -19.37 3.64
N LEU A 31 2.88 -18.80 2.67
CA LEU A 31 3.93 -19.49 1.92
C LEU A 31 5.19 -19.67 2.77
N ALA A 32 5.53 -18.66 3.59
CA ALA A 32 6.65 -18.71 4.55
C ALA A 32 6.47 -19.85 5.56
N GLU A 33 5.26 -20.03 6.08
CA GLU A 33 4.89 -21.11 7.01
C GLU A 33 5.08 -22.51 6.40
N LYS A 34 5.13 -22.62 5.07
CA LYS A 34 5.39 -23.88 4.35
C LYS A 34 6.86 -24.06 3.94
N LEU A 35 7.71 -23.06 4.19
CA LEU A 35 9.13 -23.04 3.82
C LEU A 35 10.01 -23.31 5.08
N SER A 36 11.29 -23.65 4.86
CA SER A 36 12.24 -23.91 5.95
C SER A 36 12.67 -22.61 6.67
N ASP A 37 13.12 -22.73 7.93
CA ASP A 37 13.46 -21.61 8.84
C ASP A 37 14.19 -20.39 8.22
N PRO A 38 15.25 -20.54 7.40
CA PRO A 38 15.94 -19.37 6.83
C PRO A 38 15.10 -18.61 5.80
N ASP A 39 14.29 -19.29 5.00
CA ASP A 39 13.41 -18.68 4.01
C ASP A 39 12.23 -17.97 4.69
N ALA A 40 11.73 -18.53 5.80
CA ALA A 40 10.68 -17.91 6.60
C ALA A 40 11.11 -16.56 7.21
N ILE A 41 12.36 -16.46 7.67
CA ILE A 41 12.93 -15.21 8.20
C ILE A 41 13.06 -14.16 7.10
N ALA A 42 13.57 -14.54 5.92
CA ALA A 42 13.67 -13.64 4.78
C ALA A 42 12.28 -13.15 4.32
N LEU A 43 11.29 -14.04 4.31
CA LEU A 43 9.93 -13.67 3.94
C LEU A 43 9.27 -12.74 4.96
N MET A 44 9.45 -12.98 6.26
CA MET A 44 8.94 -12.09 7.31
C MET A 44 9.52 -10.67 7.19
N GLY A 45 10.81 -10.54 6.86
CA GLY A 45 11.42 -9.24 6.59
C GLY A 45 10.79 -8.53 5.38
N LEU A 46 10.52 -9.27 4.30
CA LEU A 46 9.90 -8.74 3.08
C LEU A 46 8.45 -8.31 3.31
N VAL A 47 7.71 -9.09 4.11
CA VAL A 47 6.36 -8.76 4.56
C VAL A 47 6.35 -7.49 5.42
N GLY A 48 7.33 -7.31 6.30
CA GLY A 48 7.50 -6.08 7.09
C GLY A 48 7.63 -4.84 6.21
N THR A 49 8.52 -4.87 5.21
CA THR A 49 8.69 -3.77 4.26
C THR A 49 7.41 -3.48 3.47
N LEU A 50 6.69 -4.52 3.06
CA LEU A 50 5.42 -4.35 2.34
C LEU A 50 4.33 -3.72 3.24
N TYR A 51 4.28 -4.05 4.53
CA TYR A 51 3.38 -3.37 5.47
C TYR A 51 3.71 -1.88 5.63
N GLU A 52 4.99 -1.50 5.69
CA GLU A 52 5.40 -0.09 5.72
C GLU A 52 4.99 0.67 4.45
N GLU A 53 5.15 0.03 3.28
CA GLU A 53 4.74 0.63 2.01
C GLU A 53 3.20 0.71 1.87
N ALA A 54 2.46 -0.24 2.43
CA ALA A 54 1.00 -0.16 2.53
C ALA A 54 0.55 1.03 3.42
N ASP A 55 1.19 1.20 4.58
CA ASP A 55 0.88 2.31 5.49
C ASP A 55 1.19 3.67 4.85
N ARG A 56 2.31 3.78 4.13
CA ARG A 56 2.63 4.97 3.31
C ARG A 56 1.58 5.26 2.24
N LEU A 57 1.08 4.23 1.54
CA LEU A 57 0.01 4.39 0.55
C LEU A 57 -1.30 4.86 1.19
N VAL A 58 -1.60 4.40 2.40
CA VAL A 58 -2.76 4.88 3.17
C VAL A 58 -2.58 6.34 3.59
N GLY A 59 -1.37 6.73 4.02
CA GLY A 59 -1.01 8.12 4.31
C GLY A 59 -1.21 9.04 3.08
N TYR A 60 -0.68 8.63 1.93
CA TYR A 60 -0.91 9.36 0.68
C TYR A 60 -2.39 9.45 0.30
N ALA A 61 -3.18 8.41 0.54
CA ALA A 61 -4.62 8.44 0.28
C ALA A 61 -5.36 9.44 1.16
N ASP A 62 -4.91 9.66 2.41
CA ASP A 62 -5.48 10.68 3.29
C ASP A 62 -5.02 12.10 2.91
N GLU A 63 -3.76 12.27 2.48
CA GLU A 63 -3.28 13.55 1.91
C GLU A 63 -4.02 13.95 0.63
N VAL A 64 -4.39 12.99 -0.24
CA VAL A 64 -5.28 13.24 -1.39
C VAL A 64 -6.62 13.77 -0.92
N LYS A 65 -7.17 13.18 0.15
CA LYS A 65 -8.48 13.53 0.71
C LYS A 65 -8.48 14.92 1.34
N THR A 66 -7.39 15.34 1.98
CA THR A 66 -7.23 16.69 2.54
C THR A 66 -6.96 17.74 1.46
N GLY A 67 -6.76 17.33 0.20
CA GLY A 67 -6.49 18.21 -0.93
C GLY A 67 -5.09 18.80 -0.90
N GLN A 68 -4.17 18.22 -0.11
CA GLN A 68 -2.79 18.68 0.00
C GLN A 68 -1.90 18.20 -1.15
N ILE A 69 -2.39 17.28 -1.99
CA ILE A 69 -1.63 16.81 -3.15
C ILE A 69 -1.72 17.84 -4.28
N SER A 70 -0.74 18.75 -4.29
CA SER A 70 -0.39 19.57 -5.45
C SER A 70 0.44 18.73 -6.42
N ARG A 71 -0.18 17.73 -7.08
CA ARG A 71 0.48 17.07 -8.22
C ARG A 71 0.37 18.00 -9.43
N SER A 72 1.22 19.01 -9.46
CA SER A 72 1.59 19.63 -10.74
C SER A 72 2.21 18.52 -11.56
N LYS A 73 1.56 18.18 -12.67
CA LYS A 73 1.97 17.13 -13.62
C LYS A 73 3.49 17.27 -13.89
N PRO A 74 4.31 16.21 -13.75
CA PRO A 74 5.62 16.22 -14.38
C PRO A 74 5.36 16.21 -15.89
N GLU A 75 5.92 17.22 -16.58
CA GLU A 75 5.83 17.40 -18.03
C GLU A 75 6.22 16.13 -18.80
#